data_AF-A0A2Y9GU63-F1
#
_entry.id   AF-A0A2Y9GU63-F1
#
_cell.length_a   1.000
_cell.length_b   1.000
_cell.length_c   1.000
_cell.angle_alpha   90.00
_cell.angle_beta   90.00
_cell.angle_gamma   90.00
#
_symmetry.space_group_name_H-M   'P 1'
#
loop_
_entity.id
_entity.type
_entity.pdbx_description
1 polymer ?
#
loop_
_entity_poly.entity_id
_entity_poly.type
_entity_poly.pdbx_seq_one_letter_code
_entity_poly.pdbx_strand_id
1 'polypeptide(L)'
;MALLPTLAHVVRDKAFRRDTVLGEGQRPVVRRRQPSPAHVQVLMDLCSRSGRRVVPEAGGKWASPPRLSRVNGWSRPLHSFQAVAWVTLLIMAIANFGIFIPFLPRNWKYIAYSVNGGLFFLHFLVHLIAVSIDPAEANVRFKKNYSQPVPTFDRSKHAHVIQNQYCHLCEVTVSSKAKHCSACNKCVSGFDHHCKWLNNCVGSRNYWYFFFSVASASAGLLCLIIILLYIFIQFFIDQEELRTHPYYEKVSNKNTWMLFLPLFPVKTKTPVVLGIGVFVLLLDIVSLLLLGHLLIFHLYLMAKKLSTFDYMTQGRQQQTPKASAEKEELSFQTGFPQSFT
;
A
#
# COMPACT_ATOMS: atom_id res chain seq x y z
N MET A 1 0.55 -46.86 19.51
CA MET A 1 -0.50 -47.88 19.70
C MET A 1 -1.63 -47.21 20.47
N ALA A 2 -2.61 -46.59 19.80
CA ALA A 2 -3.81 -47.22 19.19
C ALA A 2 -4.62 -47.91 20.31
N LEU A 3 -5.85 -47.53 20.67
CA LEU A 3 -7.06 -47.41 19.84
C LEU A 3 -8.21 -46.70 20.58
N LEU A 4 -9.00 -45.93 19.83
CA LEU A 4 -10.45 -45.67 20.03
C LEU A 4 -11.27 -46.89 19.55
N PRO A 5 -12.54 -47.03 19.98
CA PRO A 5 -13.68 -46.86 19.05
C PRO A 5 -14.89 -46.12 19.70
N THR A 6 -15.66 -45.19 19.07
CA THR A 6 -16.74 -45.30 18.03
C THR A 6 -17.89 -46.26 18.42
N LEU A 7 -19.20 -46.11 18.21
CA LEU A 7 -20.16 -45.40 17.32
C LEU A 7 -21.56 -45.56 18.01
N ALA A 8 -22.48 -44.59 18.11
CA ALA A 8 -23.48 -44.10 17.14
C ALA A 8 -24.89 -44.79 17.13
N HIS A 9 -25.92 -43.91 17.11
CA HIS A 9 -27.21 -43.94 16.40
C HIS A 9 -28.48 -44.65 16.94
N VAL A 10 -29.63 -44.01 16.57
CA VAL A 10 -31.02 -44.51 16.32
C VAL A 10 -32.07 -44.15 17.43
N VAL A 11 -33.29 -43.58 17.25
CA VAL A 11 -34.12 -42.95 16.18
C VAL A 11 -35.54 -42.62 16.74
N ARG A 12 -36.28 -41.66 16.11
CA ARG A 12 -37.77 -41.47 16.04
C ARG A 12 -38.53 -40.99 17.29
N ASP A 13 -39.70 -40.34 17.22
CA ASP A 13 -40.55 -39.65 16.21
C ASP A 13 -41.69 -39.01 17.02
N LYS A 14 -42.29 -37.90 16.55
CA LYS A 14 -43.76 -37.71 16.53
C LYS A 14 -44.13 -36.35 15.93
N ALA A 15 -44.72 -36.43 14.75
CA ALA A 15 -45.49 -35.38 14.11
C ALA A 15 -46.84 -35.16 14.80
N PHE A 16 -47.33 -33.92 14.82
CA PHE A 16 -48.77 -33.63 14.88
C PHE A 16 -49.12 -32.67 13.74
N ARG A 17 -50.12 -33.08 12.97
CA ARG A 17 -50.60 -32.48 11.73
C ARG A 17 -51.91 -31.74 12.04
N ARG A 18 -52.12 -30.55 11.48
CA ARG A 18 -53.45 -30.04 11.10
C ARG A 18 -53.32 -29.02 9.98
N ASP A 19 -53.93 -29.37 8.85
CA ASP A 19 -54.09 -28.56 7.65
C ASP A 19 -55.24 -27.56 7.83
N THR A 20 -55.08 -26.32 7.37
CA THR A 20 -56.19 -25.53 6.80
C THR A 20 -55.63 -24.48 5.83
N VAL A 21 -56.41 -24.23 4.79
CA VAL A 21 -56.04 -23.74 3.45
C VAL A 21 -56.53 -22.29 3.24
N LEU A 22 -55.85 -21.56 2.34
CA LEU A 22 -56.18 -20.29 1.64
C LEU A 22 -55.86 -18.93 2.30
N GLY A 23 -55.19 -18.07 1.51
CA GLY A 23 -55.22 -16.60 1.64
C GLY A 23 -53.89 -15.89 1.29
N GLU A 24 -53.76 -15.44 0.04
CA GLU A 24 -52.76 -14.43 -0.36
C GLU A 24 -52.86 -13.17 0.51
N GLY A 25 -51.71 -12.59 0.88
CA GLY A 25 -51.66 -11.35 1.64
C GLY A 25 -50.23 -10.90 1.92
N GLN A 26 -49.75 -9.96 1.11
CA GLN A 26 -48.45 -9.30 1.21
C GLN A 26 -48.18 -8.76 2.63
N ARG A 27 -47.03 -9.11 3.22
CA ARG A 27 -46.50 -8.48 4.44
C ARG A 27 -45.44 -7.41 4.08
N PRO A 28 -45.42 -6.27 4.78
CA PRO A 28 -44.57 -5.13 4.42
C PRO A 28 -43.11 -5.40 4.77
N VAL A 29 -42.22 -5.20 3.80
CA VAL A 29 -40.77 -5.22 4.02
C VAL A 29 -40.34 -3.89 4.61
N VAL A 30 -39.89 -3.94 5.86
CA VAL A 30 -39.28 -2.82 6.59
C VAL A 30 -37.98 -2.39 5.89
N ARG A 31 -37.98 -1.20 5.28
CA ARG A 31 -36.79 -0.54 4.73
C ARG A 31 -35.83 -0.17 5.88
N ARG A 32 -34.70 -0.86 6.00
CA ARG A 32 -33.54 -0.33 6.74
C ARG A 32 -32.86 0.75 5.90
N ARG A 33 -32.89 2.00 6.40
CA ARG A 33 -32.06 3.11 5.88
C ARG A 33 -30.59 2.78 6.13
N GLN A 34 -29.80 2.63 5.06
CA GLN A 34 -28.34 2.73 5.14
C GLN A 34 -27.94 4.22 5.12
N PRO A 35 -26.88 4.63 5.84
CA PRO A 35 -26.37 5.99 5.77
C PRO A 35 -25.68 6.24 4.42
N SER A 36 -25.94 7.41 3.84
CA SER A 36 -25.45 7.89 2.54
C SER A 36 -23.93 8.11 2.54
N PRO A 37 -23.19 7.70 1.49
CA PRO A 37 -21.74 7.87 1.35
C PRO A 37 -21.35 9.26 0.79
N ALA A 38 -22.09 10.32 1.11
CA ALA A 38 -21.89 11.63 0.49
C ALA A 38 -20.80 12.53 1.13
N HIS A 39 -20.15 12.12 2.23
CA HIS A 39 -19.16 12.98 2.92
C HIS A 39 -17.69 12.57 2.74
N VAL A 40 -17.39 11.46 2.05
CA VAL A 40 -16.00 11.04 1.75
C VAL A 40 -15.53 11.54 0.38
N GLN A 41 -16.45 12.02 -0.47
CA GLN A 41 -16.14 12.43 -1.84
C GLN A 41 -15.53 13.86 -1.94
N VAL A 42 -15.85 14.76 -0.99
CA VAL A 42 -15.52 16.19 -1.15
C VAL A 42 -14.06 16.53 -0.79
N LEU A 43 -13.39 15.75 0.06
CA LEU A 43 -11.99 16.03 0.44
C LEU A 43 -10.92 15.37 -0.44
N MET A 44 -11.30 14.47 -1.36
CA MET A 44 -10.38 13.87 -2.34
C MET A 44 -10.51 14.42 -3.76
N ASP A 45 -11.56 15.18 -4.08
CA ASP A 45 -11.76 15.78 -5.40
C ASP A 45 -11.01 17.11 -5.62
N LEU A 46 -10.46 17.71 -4.58
CA LEU A 46 -9.62 18.92 -4.70
C LEU A 46 -8.15 18.61 -5.07
N CYS A 47 -7.68 17.37 -4.86
CA CYS A 47 -6.30 16.97 -5.18
C CYS A 47 -6.17 15.97 -6.35
N SER A 48 -7.27 15.50 -6.93
CA SER A 48 -7.28 14.53 -8.05
C SER A 48 -7.40 15.19 -9.44
N ARG A 49 -7.71 16.50 -9.50
CA ARG A 49 -7.86 17.28 -10.75
C ARG A 49 -6.54 17.69 -11.42
N SER A 50 -5.39 17.34 -10.85
CA SER A 50 -4.09 17.56 -11.48
C SER A 50 -3.67 16.34 -12.31
N GLY A 51 -4.03 16.32 -13.61
CA GLY A 51 -3.28 15.47 -14.55
C GLY A 51 -3.92 15.04 -15.88
N ARG A 52 -5.17 15.39 -16.20
CA ARG A 52 -5.66 15.32 -17.60
C ARG A 52 -5.50 16.68 -18.28
N ARG A 53 -4.25 17.14 -18.39
CA ARG A 53 -3.93 18.32 -19.18
C ARG A 53 -3.65 17.86 -20.62
N VAL A 54 -4.70 17.80 -21.44
CA VAL A 54 -4.52 17.94 -22.89
C VAL A 54 -4.36 19.44 -23.09
N VAL A 55 -3.12 19.87 -23.26
CA VAL A 55 -2.81 21.28 -23.52
C VAL A 55 -3.33 21.60 -24.91
N PRO A 56 -4.21 22.60 -25.10
CA PRO A 56 -4.50 23.11 -26.43
C PRO A 56 -3.20 23.67 -27.00
N GLU A 57 -2.81 23.24 -28.21
CA GLU A 57 -1.68 23.84 -28.92
C GLU A 57 -2.01 25.30 -29.25
N ALA A 58 -1.57 26.20 -28.38
CA ALA A 58 -1.51 27.62 -28.66
C ALA A 58 -0.16 28.16 -28.18
N GLY A 59 0.73 28.40 -29.15
CA GLY A 59 1.79 29.42 -29.13
C GLY A 59 2.78 29.41 -27.97
N GLY A 60 3.90 28.69 -28.14
CA GLY A 60 5.11 28.89 -27.34
C GLY A 60 6.02 27.65 -27.33
N LYS A 61 7.08 27.65 -28.15
CA LYS A 61 8.04 26.54 -28.27
C LYS A 61 8.96 26.47 -27.03
N TRP A 62 8.41 26.06 -25.89
CA TRP A 62 9.21 25.37 -24.89
C TRP A 62 9.23 23.90 -25.30
N ALA A 63 10.32 23.47 -25.93
CA ALA A 63 10.54 22.07 -26.24
C ALA A 63 10.46 21.27 -24.93
N SER A 64 9.36 20.55 -24.73
CA SER A 64 9.23 19.68 -23.57
C SER A 64 10.38 18.67 -23.60
N PRO A 65 11.06 18.42 -22.47
CA PRO A 65 12.20 17.53 -22.46
C PRO A 65 11.81 16.14 -23.01
N PRO A 66 12.71 15.44 -23.71
CA PRO A 66 12.44 14.14 -24.29
C PRO A 66 11.84 13.18 -23.25
N ARG A 67 10.70 12.57 -23.57
CA ARG A 67 10.05 11.60 -22.68
C ARG A 67 10.75 10.26 -22.78
N LEU A 68 11.84 10.12 -22.03
CA LEU A 68 12.62 8.89 -21.95
C LEU A 68 11.87 7.81 -21.17
N SER A 69 12.16 6.55 -21.50
CA SER A 69 11.68 5.39 -20.76
C SER A 69 12.47 5.22 -19.47
N ARG A 70 11.80 4.94 -18.35
CA ARG A 70 12.46 4.64 -17.06
C ARG A 70 12.96 3.20 -17.07
N VAL A 71 14.20 2.94 -16.67
CA VAL A 71 14.72 1.57 -16.53
C VAL A 71 14.21 0.94 -15.23
N ASN A 72 14.37 1.63 -14.11
CA ASN A 72 13.99 1.17 -12.78
C ASN A 72 13.74 2.37 -11.85
N GLY A 73 13.64 2.12 -10.54
CA GLY A 73 13.40 3.13 -9.52
C GLY A 73 14.51 4.17 -9.33
N TRP A 74 15.68 3.97 -9.93
CA TRP A 74 16.80 4.93 -9.90
C TRP A 74 16.80 5.88 -11.10
N SER A 75 15.89 5.67 -12.06
CA SER A 75 15.76 6.55 -13.23
C SER A 75 15.22 7.92 -12.82
N ARG A 76 15.79 8.98 -13.39
CA ARG A 76 15.37 10.37 -13.15
C ARG A 76 14.08 10.71 -13.92
N PRO A 77 13.29 11.70 -13.46
CA PRO A 77 13.39 12.37 -12.15
C PRO A 77 12.96 11.43 -11.02
N LEU A 78 13.64 11.51 -9.87
CA LEU A 78 13.24 10.78 -8.67
C LEU A 78 11.97 11.40 -8.08
N HIS A 79 11.10 10.56 -7.53
CA HIS A 79 9.85 11.03 -6.92
C HIS A 79 10.09 11.39 -5.44
N SER A 80 9.49 12.48 -4.93
CA SER A 80 9.65 12.90 -3.53
C SER A 80 9.27 11.80 -2.53
N PHE A 81 8.23 11.01 -2.84
CA PHE A 81 7.81 9.89 -2.01
C PHE A 81 8.89 8.81 -1.83
N GLN A 82 9.75 8.60 -2.84
CA GLN A 82 10.89 7.70 -2.71
C GLN A 82 11.89 8.24 -1.68
N ALA A 83 12.19 9.54 -1.72
CA ALA A 83 13.04 10.18 -0.73
C ALA A 83 12.44 10.10 0.69
N VAL A 84 11.12 10.34 0.82
CA VAL A 84 10.41 10.18 2.09
C VAL A 84 10.53 8.75 2.61
N ALA A 85 10.37 7.72 1.77
CA ALA A 85 10.54 6.32 2.20
C ALA A 85 11.93 6.04 2.78
N TRP A 86 13.00 6.47 2.10
CA TRP A 86 14.38 6.27 2.57
C TRP A 86 14.68 7.04 3.85
N VAL A 87 14.19 8.28 3.96
CA VAL A 87 14.36 9.10 5.18
C VAL A 87 13.61 8.48 6.35
N THR A 88 12.37 8.03 6.17
CA THR A 88 11.60 7.34 7.21
C THR A 88 12.29 6.05 7.63
N LEU A 89 12.79 5.25 6.69
CA LEU A 89 13.54 4.02 7.00
C LEU A 89 14.78 4.32 7.86
N LEU A 90 15.53 5.36 7.52
CA LEU A 90 16.72 5.79 8.28
C LEU A 90 16.36 6.24 9.69
N ILE A 91 15.33 7.09 9.83
CA ILE A 91 14.85 7.57 11.14
C ILE A 91 14.44 6.38 12.01
N MET A 92 13.67 5.44 11.45
CA MET A 92 13.22 4.25 12.18
C MET A 92 14.37 3.34 12.58
N ALA A 93 15.39 3.17 11.71
CA ALA A 93 16.58 2.40 12.04
C ALA A 93 17.35 3.01 13.22
N ILE A 94 17.60 4.31 13.18
CA ILE A 94 18.32 5.02 14.26
C ILE A 94 17.51 4.94 15.56
N ALA A 95 16.20 5.16 15.49
CA ALA A 95 15.33 5.11 16.65
C ALA A 95 15.30 3.69 17.26
N ASN A 96 15.08 2.65 16.45
CA ASN A 96 15.00 1.27 16.94
C ASN A 96 16.34 0.79 17.52
N PHE A 97 17.41 0.83 16.71
CA PHE A 97 18.69 0.23 17.08
C PHE A 97 19.55 1.13 17.97
N GLY A 98 19.48 2.46 17.81
CA GLY A 98 20.28 3.41 18.58
C GLY A 98 19.58 3.97 19.82
N ILE A 99 18.25 3.94 19.90
CA ILE A 99 17.54 4.56 21.03
C ILE A 99 16.82 3.50 21.86
N PHE A 100 15.92 2.74 21.26
CA PHE A 100 14.97 1.93 22.02
C PHE A 100 15.48 0.54 22.43
N ILE A 101 16.09 -0.23 21.53
CA ILE A 101 16.66 -1.54 21.88
C ILE A 101 17.69 -1.46 23.04
N PRO A 102 18.57 -0.45 23.10
CA PRO A 102 19.47 -0.26 24.24
C PRO A 102 18.80 -0.12 25.62
N PHE A 103 17.53 0.32 25.68
CA PHE A 103 16.76 0.39 26.92
C PHE A 103 16.21 -0.96 27.39
N LEU A 104 16.29 -2.00 26.56
CA LEU A 104 15.81 -3.32 26.96
C LEU A 104 16.78 -4.00 27.95
N PRO A 105 16.26 -4.81 28.90
CA PRO A 105 17.10 -5.63 29.77
C PRO A 105 18.03 -6.54 28.99
N ARG A 106 19.17 -6.92 29.61
CA ARG A 106 20.26 -7.66 28.96
C ARG A 106 19.80 -8.88 28.15
N ASN A 107 18.86 -9.67 28.68
CA ASN A 107 18.36 -10.89 28.03
C ASN A 107 17.53 -10.58 26.77
N TRP A 108 16.63 -9.60 26.85
CA TRP A 108 15.75 -9.22 25.74
C TRP A 108 16.46 -8.38 24.68
N LYS A 109 17.48 -7.61 25.07
CA LYS A 109 18.24 -6.74 24.17
C LYS A 109 18.87 -7.50 23.01
N TYR A 110 19.55 -8.61 23.26
CA TYR A 110 20.21 -9.38 22.20
C TYR A 110 19.21 -10.07 21.27
N ILE A 111 18.11 -10.56 21.82
CA ILE A 111 17.00 -11.12 21.03
C ILE A 111 16.40 -10.02 20.15
N ALA A 112 16.13 -8.84 20.71
CA ALA A 112 15.57 -7.72 19.98
C ALA A 112 16.49 -7.26 18.84
N TYR A 113 17.81 -7.13 19.08
CA TYR A 113 18.78 -6.83 18.03
C TYR A 113 18.77 -7.89 16.93
N SER A 114 18.72 -9.17 17.28
CA SER A 114 18.78 -10.27 16.31
C SER A 114 17.53 -10.32 15.44
N VAL A 115 16.35 -10.28 16.07
CA VAL A 115 15.04 -10.35 15.37
C VAL A 115 14.80 -9.09 14.54
N ASN A 116 14.94 -7.90 15.14
CA ASN A 116 14.74 -6.65 14.41
C ASN A 116 15.81 -6.44 13.35
N GLY A 117 17.06 -6.80 13.63
CA GLY A 117 18.18 -6.72 12.68
C GLY A 117 17.94 -7.60 11.46
N GLY A 118 17.50 -8.85 11.67
CA GLY A 118 17.13 -9.76 10.59
C GLY A 118 15.97 -9.24 9.74
N LEU A 119 14.89 -8.76 10.38
CA LEU A 119 13.74 -8.18 9.69
C LEU A 119 14.11 -6.91 8.91
N PHE A 120 14.91 -6.04 9.51
CA PHE A 120 15.39 -4.81 8.87
C PHE A 120 16.28 -5.12 7.67
N PHE A 121 17.23 -6.05 7.81
CA PHE A 121 18.10 -6.48 6.72
C PHE A 121 17.28 -7.10 5.57
N LEU A 122 16.34 -7.98 5.89
CA LEU A 122 15.43 -8.56 4.91
C LEU A 122 14.66 -7.45 4.17
N HIS A 123 14.04 -6.53 4.92
CA HIS A 123 13.30 -5.40 4.36
C HIS A 123 14.16 -4.55 3.43
N PHE A 124 15.34 -4.12 3.90
CA PHE A 124 16.28 -3.32 3.12
C PHE A 124 16.66 -4.03 1.82
N LEU A 125 17.00 -5.31 1.89
CA LEU A 125 17.40 -6.12 0.74
C LEU A 125 16.25 -6.24 -0.28
N VAL A 126 15.07 -6.68 0.14
CA VAL A 126 13.94 -6.86 -0.80
C VAL A 126 13.44 -5.52 -1.34
N HIS A 127 13.48 -4.45 -0.55
CA HIS A 127 13.14 -3.10 -1.01
C HIS A 127 14.12 -2.62 -2.08
N LEU A 128 15.42 -2.75 -1.81
CA LEU A 128 16.48 -2.39 -2.75
C LEU A 128 16.35 -3.15 -4.08
N ILE A 129 16.07 -4.46 -4.00
CA ILE A 129 15.82 -5.30 -5.19
C ILE A 129 14.57 -4.82 -5.94
N ALA A 130 13.45 -4.57 -5.24
CA ALA A 130 12.20 -4.11 -5.86
C ALA A 130 12.36 -2.75 -6.60
N VAL A 131 13.14 -1.83 -6.03
CA VAL A 131 13.50 -0.54 -6.67
C VAL A 131 14.41 -0.76 -7.88
N SER A 132 15.36 -1.69 -7.81
CA SER A 132 16.44 -1.84 -8.79
C SER A 132 16.08 -2.72 -10.00
N ILE A 133 15.12 -3.64 -9.88
CA ILE A 133 14.69 -4.47 -11.01
C ILE A 133 14.03 -3.61 -12.09
N ASP A 134 14.38 -3.89 -13.36
CA ASP A 134 13.61 -3.42 -14.51
C ASP A 134 12.37 -4.32 -14.72
N PRO A 135 11.15 -3.84 -14.44
CA PRO A 135 9.92 -4.60 -14.58
C PRO A 135 9.43 -4.68 -16.03
N ALA A 136 10.15 -4.12 -17.01
CA ALA A 136 9.72 -4.07 -18.39
C ALA A 136 9.44 -5.46 -18.98
N GLU A 137 8.53 -5.48 -19.96
CA GLU A 137 8.27 -6.62 -20.83
C GLU A 137 9.58 -7.11 -21.47
N ALA A 138 9.73 -8.42 -21.67
CA ALA A 138 10.95 -9.01 -22.22
C ALA A 138 11.36 -8.37 -23.56
N ASN A 139 10.43 -8.26 -24.50
CA ASN A 139 10.69 -7.67 -25.82
C ASN A 139 11.05 -6.18 -25.75
N VAL A 140 10.54 -5.44 -24.76
CA VAL A 140 10.96 -4.06 -24.52
C VAL A 140 12.43 -4.02 -24.13
N ARG A 141 12.87 -4.88 -23.21
CA ARG A 141 14.28 -4.92 -22.78
C ARG A 141 15.23 -5.36 -23.88
N PHE A 142 14.80 -6.28 -24.75
CA PHE A 142 15.63 -6.75 -25.86
C PHE A 142 15.75 -5.72 -26.98
N LYS A 143 14.64 -5.06 -27.36
CA LYS A 143 14.62 -4.13 -28.50
C LYS A 143 15.08 -2.72 -28.13
N LYS A 144 14.80 -2.24 -26.92
CA LYS A 144 14.81 -0.81 -26.62
C LYS A 144 16.10 -0.35 -25.94
N ASN A 145 16.75 0.63 -26.57
CA ASN A 145 17.68 1.51 -25.87
C ASN A 145 16.86 2.59 -25.13
N TYR A 146 16.87 2.55 -23.80
CA TYR A 146 16.14 3.48 -22.94
C TYR A 146 16.52 4.96 -23.12
N SER A 147 17.65 5.23 -23.78
CA SER A 147 18.13 6.59 -24.11
C SER A 147 17.35 7.25 -25.25
N GLN A 148 16.55 6.48 -26.00
CA GLN A 148 15.76 7.00 -27.11
C GLN A 148 14.39 7.52 -26.63
N PRO A 149 13.92 8.68 -27.12
CA PRO A 149 12.62 9.21 -26.77
C PRO A 149 11.49 8.29 -27.24
N VAL A 150 10.46 8.16 -26.40
CA VAL A 150 9.24 7.45 -26.80
C VAL A 150 8.36 8.39 -27.63
N PRO A 151 7.82 7.94 -28.78
CA PRO A 151 6.94 8.78 -29.59
C PRO A 151 5.67 9.14 -28.84
N THR A 152 5.02 10.22 -29.26
CA THR A 152 3.70 10.59 -28.77
C THR A 152 2.64 9.68 -29.36
N PHE A 153 1.70 9.22 -28.54
CA PHE A 153 0.62 8.35 -29.01
C PHE A 153 -0.38 9.13 -29.85
N ASP A 154 -0.58 8.71 -31.09
CA ASP A 154 -1.54 9.29 -32.02
C ASP A 154 -2.84 8.48 -32.05
N ARG A 155 -3.91 9.09 -31.52
CA ARG A 155 -5.25 8.47 -31.46
C ARG A 155 -5.95 8.41 -32.82
N SER A 156 -5.51 9.20 -33.80
CA SER A 156 -6.08 9.14 -35.15
C SER A 156 -5.66 7.87 -35.89
N LYS A 157 -4.46 7.35 -35.58
CA LYS A 157 -3.91 6.12 -36.17
C LYS A 157 -4.35 4.86 -35.45
N HIS A 158 -4.38 4.92 -34.11
CA HIS A 158 -4.70 3.76 -33.28
C HIS A 158 -5.65 4.13 -32.14
N ALA A 159 -6.71 3.36 -31.96
CA ALA A 159 -7.66 3.57 -30.85
C ALA A 159 -7.03 3.33 -29.47
N HIS A 160 -6.10 2.37 -29.37
CA HIS A 160 -5.44 1.98 -28.13
C HIS A 160 -3.93 1.84 -28.29
N VAL A 161 -3.19 2.14 -27.21
CA VAL A 161 -1.71 2.02 -27.17
C VAL A 161 -1.24 0.60 -27.42
N ILE A 162 -2.01 -0.39 -26.97
CA ILE A 162 -1.78 -1.81 -27.22
C ILE A 162 -3.02 -2.36 -27.95
N GLN A 163 -2.82 -2.96 -29.12
CA GLN A 163 -3.85 -3.63 -29.92
C GLN A 163 -3.29 -4.96 -30.40
N ASN A 164 -4.09 -6.04 -30.34
CA ASN A 164 -3.67 -7.38 -30.76
C ASN A 164 -2.29 -7.79 -30.21
N GLN A 165 -2.07 -7.52 -28.91
CA GLN A 165 -0.80 -7.79 -28.22
C GLN A 165 0.43 -7.09 -28.83
N TYR A 166 0.23 -5.98 -29.54
CA TYR A 166 1.30 -5.15 -30.05
C TYR A 166 1.20 -3.73 -29.47
N CYS A 167 2.30 -3.22 -28.93
CA CYS A 167 2.36 -1.85 -28.43
C CYS A 167 2.89 -0.90 -29.50
N HIS A 168 2.09 0.07 -29.92
CA HIS A 168 2.45 1.05 -30.95
C HIS A 168 3.43 2.13 -30.46
N LEU A 169 3.61 2.28 -29.15
CA LEU A 169 4.60 3.20 -28.56
C LEU A 169 5.96 2.57 -28.32
N CYS A 170 5.98 1.29 -27.93
CA CYS A 170 7.21 0.54 -27.72
C CYS A 170 7.64 -0.21 -28.97
N GLU A 171 6.75 -0.31 -29.97
CA GLU A 171 6.92 -1.04 -31.23
C GLU A 171 7.34 -2.49 -31.02
N VAL A 172 6.72 -3.16 -30.06
CA VAL A 172 7.00 -4.57 -29.74
C VAL A 172 5.70 -5.33 -29.51
N THR A 173 5.75 -6.63 -29.78
CA THR A 173 4.75 -7.56 -29.26
C THR A 173 4.92 -7.70 -27.75
N VAL A 174 3.80 -7.81 -27.04
CA VAL A 174 3.72 -7.84 -25.58
C VAL A 174 2.85 -9.00 -25.11
N SER A 175 3.11 -9.53 -23.91
CA SER A 175 2.25 -10.53 -23.29
C SER A 175 0.82 -10.02 -23.07
N SER A 176 -0.16 -10.92 -22.98
CA SER A 176 -1.59 -10.59 -22.82
C SER A 176 -1.88 -9.74 -21.58
N LYS A 177 -1.10 -9.95 -20.50
CA LYS A 177 -1.19 -9.20 -19.24
C LYS A 177 -0.32 -7.94 -19.22
N ALA A 178 0.44 -7.65 -20.27
CA ALA A 178 1.26 -6.46 -20.33
C ALA A 178 0.39 -5.20 -20.44
N LYS A 179 0.85 -4.12 -19.81
CA LYS A 179 0.25 -2.78 -19.96
C LYS A 179 1.34 -1.74 -20.19
N HIS A 180 1.02 -0.70 -20.94
CA HIS A 180 1.91 0.44 -21.14
C HIS A 180 1.73 1.44 -20.00
N CYS A 181 2.78 1.68 -19.22
CA CYS A 181 2.78 2.71 -18.18
C CYS A 181 3.28 4.02 -18.77
N SER A 182 2.41 5.04 -18.83
CA SER A 182 2.78 6.38 -19.32
C SER A 182 3.75 7.11 -18.39
N ALA A 183 3.77 6.81 -17.09
CA ALA A 183 4.71 7.43 -16.15
C ALA A 183 6.15 6.91 -16.33
N CYS A 184 6.31 5.64 -16.73
CA CYS A 184 7.60 5.03 -17.04
C CYS A 184 7.91 4.99 -18.54
N ASN A 185 6.97 5.39 -19.40
CA ASN A 185 6.99 5.27 -20.86
C ASN A 185 7.47 3.89 -21.35
N LYS A 186 6.94 2.81 -20.79
CA LYS A 186 7.29 1.44 -21.21
C LYS A 186 6.19 0.43 -20.93
N CYS A 187 6.21 -0.68 -21.66
CA CYS A 187 5.38 -1.83 -21.35
C CYS A 187 5.99 -2.66 -20.23
N VAL A 188 5.15 -3.09 -19.29
CA VAL A 188 5.50 -3.87 -18.11
C VAL A 188 4.70 -5.16 -18.14
N SER A 189 5.37 -6.30 -17.95
CA SER A 189 4.74 -7.62 -17.92
C SER A 189 3.95 -7.82 -16.64
N GLY A 190 2.74 -8.39 -16.76
CA GLY A 190 1.80 -8.57 -15.64
C GLY A 190 1.71 -7.34 -14.74
N PHE A 191 1.41 -6.21 -15.37
CA PHE A 191 1.40 -4.91 -14.72
C PHE A 191 0.41 -4.86 -13.57
N ASP A 192 0.88 -4.44 -12.38
CA ASP A 192 0.04 -4.26 -11.21
C ASP A 192 -0.27 -2.77 -11.00
N HIS A 193 0.77 -1.96 -10.78
CA HIS A 193 0.62 -0.52 -10.64
C HIS A 193 1.96 0.21 -10.86
N HIS A 194 1.90 1.54 -10.99
CA HIS A 194 3.08 2.39 -10.90
C HIS A 194 3.22 2.90 -9.46
N CYS A 195 4.29 2.52 -8.77
CA CYS A 195 4.51 2.85 -7.37
C CYS A 195 5.42 4.08 -7.24
N LYS A 196 4.85 5.17 -6.72
CA LYS A 196 5.58 6.42 -6.44
C LYS A 196 6.65 6.25 -5.35
N TRP A 197 6.41 5.36 -4.38
CA TRP A 197 7.35 5.07 -3.29
C TRP A 197 8.60 4.31 -3.77
N LEU A 198 8.45 3.45 -4.79
CA LEU A 198 9.58 2.78 -5.45
C LEU A 198 10.18 3.60 -6.61
N ASN A 199 9.50 4.68 -7.03
CA ASN A 199 9.75 5.37 -8.29
C ASN A 199 9.80 4.41 -9.51
N ASN A 200 9.08 3.30 -9.43
CA ASN A 200 9.15 2.19 -10.38
C ASN A 200 7.77 1.56 -10.58
N CYS A 201 7.59 0.83 -11.67
CA CYS A 201 6.42 -0.03 -11.82
C CYS A 201 6.57 -1.31 -10.99
N VAL A 202 5.45 -1.80 -10.49
CA VAL A 202 5.31 -3.16 -9.95
C VAL A 202 4.66 -4.01 -11.03
N GLY A 203 5.33 -5.08 -11.42
CA GLY A 203 4.86 -6.07 -12.38
C GLY A 203 5.40 -7.45 -12.05
N SER A 204 5.22 -8.43 -12.94
CA SER A 204 5.53 -9.84 -12.64
C SER A 204 6.95 -10.10 -12.12
N ARG A 205 7.93 -9.30 -12.55
CA ARG A 205 9.34 -9.52 -12.19
C ARG A 205 9.74 -9.01 -10.81
N ASN A 206 9.04 -8.01 -10.28
CA ASN A 206 9.36 -7.42 -8.98
C ASN A 206 8.20 -7.49 -7.98
N TYR A 207 7.06 -8.07 -8.35
CA TYR A 207 5.89 -8.18 -7.49
C TYR A 207 6.21 -8.84 -6.13
N TRP A 208 6.90 -9.98 -6.12
CA TRP A 208 7.23 -10.67 -4.88
C TRP A 208 8.18 -9.88 -3.98
N TYR A 209 9.18 -9.20 -4.55
CA TYR A 209 10.07 -8.32 -3.77
C TYR A 209 9.32 -7.11 -3.20
N PHE A 210 8.39 -6.53 -3.96
CA PHE A 210 7.50 -5.50 -3.46
C PHE A 210 6.62 -6.03 -2.31
N PHE A 211 5.97 -7.18 -2.49
CA PHE A 211 5.11 -7.78 -1.48
C PHE A 211 5.88 -8.08 -0.18
N PHE A 212 7.04 -8.74 -0.30
CA PHE A 212 7.90 -9.01 0.87
C PHE A 212 8.46 -7.73 1.48
N SER A 213 8.69 -6.66 0.71
CA SER A 213 9.07 -5.35 1.25
C SER A 213 7.98 -4.77 2.16
N VAL A 214 6.72 -4.80 1.71
CA VAL A 214 5.58 -4.34 2.51
C VAL A 214 5.36 -5.23 3.74
N ALA A 215 5.44 -6.55 3.58
CA ALA A 215 5.25 -7.51 4.67
C ALA A 215 6.34 -7.40 5.75
N SER A 216 7.61 -7.38 5.34
CA SER A 216 8.76 -7.24 6.27
C SER A 216 8.77 -5.87 6.97
N ALA A 217 8.41 -4.79 6.26
CA ALA A 217 8.23 -3.47 6.89
C ALA A 217 7.14 -3.53 7.96
N SER A 218 5.96 -4.07 7.63
CA SER A 218 4.84 -4.16 8.57
C SER A 218 5.20 -4.99 9.81
N ALA A 219 5.94 -6.10 9.63
CA ALA A 219 6.43 -6.92 10.74
C ALA A 219 7.45 -6.16 11.61
N GLY A 220 8.39 -5.44 10.99
CA GLY A 220 9.37 -4.61 11.72
C GLY A 220 8.72 -3.49 12.53
N LEU A 221 7.72 -2.82 11.97
CA LEU A 221 6.91 -1.80 12.65
C LEU A 221 6.15 -2.41 13.85
N LEU A 222 5.53 -3.58 13.69
CA LEU A 222 4.90 -4.30 14.81
C LEU A 222 5.89 -4.61 15.93
N CYS A 223 7.10 -5.08 15.60
CA CYS A 223 8.15 -5.31 16.60
C CYS A 223 8.55 -4.03 17.33
N LEU A 224 8.69 -2.91 16.61
CA LEU A 224 9.03 -1.61 17.20
C LEU A 224 7.92 -1.10 18.13
N ILE A 225 6.65 -1.23 17.75
CA ILE A 225 5.51 -0.92 18.63
C ILE A 225 5.58 -1.74 19.92
N ILE A 226 5.83 -3.05 19.84
CA ILE A 226 5.93 -3.91 21.04
C ILE A 226 7.06 -3.43 21.96
N ILE A 227 8.23 -3.10 21.40
CA ILE A 227 9.37 -2.55 22.15
C ILE A 227 9.01 -1.22 22.80
N LEU A 228 8.39 -0.31 22.06
CA LEU A 228 7.98 1.01 22.55
C LEU A 228 6.95 0.88 23.68
N LEU A 229 5.93 0.04 23.52
CA LEU A 229 4.93 -0.21 24.56
C LEU A 229 5.56 -0.77 25.82
N TYR A 230 6.49 -1.72 25.70
CA TYR A 230 7.24 -2.23 26.85
C TYR A 230 8.02 -1.11 27.55
N ILE A 231 8.76 -0.28 26.79
CA ILE A 231 9.53 0.84 27.34
C ILE A 231 8.61 1.85 28.04
N PHE A 232 7.47 2.21 27.43
CA PHE A 232 6.51 3.12 28.05
C PHE A 232 5.95 2.55 29.35
N ILE A 233 5.55 1.28 29.36
CA ILE A 233 5.02 0.62 30.55
C ILE A 233 6.08 0.60 31.66
N GLN A 234 7.30 0.16 31.36
CA GLN A 234 8.38 0.10 32.36
C GLN A 234 8.77 1.49 32.85
N PHE A 235 8.75 2.50 31.99
CA PHE A 235 9.06 3.86 32.40
C PHE A 235 8.15 4.36 33.55
N PHE A 236 6.87 3.95 33.56
CA PHE A 236 5.92 4.33 34.61
C PHE A 236 5.85 3.34 35.78
N ILE A 237 6.24 2.08 35.58
CA ILE A 237 6.21 1.04 36.64
C ILE A 237 7.54 0.97 37.38
N ASP A 238 8.63 0.69 36.65
CA ASP A 238 9.98 0.56 37.18
C ASP A 238 11.02 1.04 36.17
N GLN A 239 11.45 2.29 36.33
CA GLN A 239 12.43 2.91 35.44
C GLN A 239 13.82 2.29 35.54
N GLU A 240 14.15 1.56 36.62
CA GLU A 240 15.48 1.00 36.82
C GLU A 240 15.75 -0.19 35.89
N GLU A 241 14.70 -0.94 35.50
CA GLU A 241 14.76 -1.99 34.46
C GLU A 241 15.26 -1.47 33.10
N LEU A 242 14.95 -0.20 32.78
CA LEU A 242 15.39 0.46 31.54
C LEU A 242 16.81 1.03 31.63
N ARG A 243 17.41 1.03 32.83
CA ARG A 243 18.69 1.67 33.14
C ARG A 243 19.79 0.65 33.45
N THR A 244 19.67 -0.57 32.92
CA THR A 244 20.62 -1.68 33.15
C THR A 244 21.95 -1.56 32.40
N HIS A 245 22.14 -0.54 31.57
CA HIS A 245 23.40 -0.34 30.82
C HIS A 245 24.51 0.21 31.73
N PRO A 246 25.78 -0.27 31.64
CA PRO A 246 26.91 0.26 32.42
C PRO A 246 27.14 1.78 32.38
N TYR A 247 26.62 2.49 31.38
CA TYR A 247 26.75 3.94 31.29
C TYR A 247 25.90 4.66 32.35
N TYR A 248 24.89 3.99 32.91
CA TYR A 248 24.05 4.53 33.97
C TYR A 248 24.66 4.40 35.36
N GLU A 249 25.70 3.58 35.56
CA GLU A 249 26.42 3.46 36.86
C GLU A 249 26.99 4.82 37.33
N LYS A 250 27.39 5.66 36.37
CA LYS A 250 27.96 7.00 36.62
C LYS A 250 26.90 8.11 36.62
N VAL A 251 25.61 7.78 36.53
CA VAL A 251 24.51 8.75 36.40
C VAL A 251 23.59 8.65 37.61
N SER A 252 23.84 9.47 38.63
CA SER A 252 23.03 9.50 39.86
C SER A 252 21.68 10.20 39.69
N ASN A 253 21.55 11.13 38.73
CA ASN A 253 20.33 11.90 38.52
C ASN A 253 19.31 11.11 37.67
N LYS A 254 18.19 10.73 38.28
CA LYS A 254 17.08 9.99 37.63
C LYS A 254 16.46 10.73 36.43
N ASN A 255 16.55 12.05 36.38
CA ASN A 255 16.06 12.86 35.26
C ASN A 255 17.01 12.88 34.05
N THR A 256 18.13 12.14 34.10
CA THR A 256 19.12 12.08 33.02
C THR A 256 19.07 10.72 32.33
N TRP A 257 18.90 10.73 31.01
CA TRP A 257 18.81 9.56 30.14
C TRP A 257 19.93 9.56 29.10
N MET A 258 20.20 8.40 28.52
CA MET A 258 21.24 8.22 27.50
C MET A 258 20.60 7.81 26.17
N LEU A 259 20.82 8.59 25.10
CA LEU A 259 20.51 8.18 23.73
C LEU A 259 21.75 7.52 23.13
N PHE A 260 21.69 6.25 22.75
CA PHE A 260 22.84 5.49 22.23
C PHE A 260 22.95 5.64 20.70
N LEU A 261 23.11 6.88 20.24
CA LEU A 261 23.27 7.17 18.81
C LEU A 261 24.47 6.39 18.24
N PRO A 262 24.47 6.07 16.92
CA PRO A 262 25.46 5.17 16.32
C PRO A 262 26.94 5.52 16.56
N LEU A 263 27.25 6.79 16.84
CA LEU A 263 28.62 7.26 17.02
C LEU A 263 29.03 7.40 18.49
N PHE A 264 28.14 7.89 19.36
CA PHE A 264 28.43 8.11 20.77
C PHE A 264 27.14 8.30 21.57
N PRO A 265 27.12 7.91 22.87
CA PRO A 265 25.96 8.13 23.71
C PRO A 265 25.82 9.61 24.12
N VAL A 266 24.59 10.13 24.09
CA VAL A 266 24.28 11.53 24.42
C VAL A 266 23.39 11.60 25.65
N LYS A 267 23.77 12.43 26.63
CA LYS A 267 22.98 12.71 27.83
C LYS A 267 21.80 13.63 27.48
N THR A 268 20.59 13.24 27.88
CA THR A 268 19.36 14.01 27.67
C THR A 268 18.49 14.01 28.91
N LYS A 269 17.41 14.80 28.89
CA LYS A 269 16.43 14.87 30.00
C LYS A 269 15.21 13.99 29.70
N THR A 270 14.54 13.52 30.75
CA THR A 270 13.31 12.72 30.65
C THR A 270 12.29 13.23 29.62
N PRO A 271 11.87 14.52 29.61
CA PRO A 271 10.87 14.99 28.63
C PRO A 271 11.33 14.84 27.17
N VAL A 272 12.64 14.90 26.91
CA VAL A 272 13.18 14.73 25.55
C VAL A 272 13.02 13.27 25.10
N VAL A 273 13.36 12.30 25.96
CA VAL A 273 13.23 10.87 25.64
C VAL A 273 11.77 10.48 25.46
N LEU A 274 10.89 10.93 26.35
CA LEU A 274 9.45 10.70 26.22
C LEU A 274 8.89 11.35 24.96
N GLY A 275 9.30 12.58 24.64
CA GLY A 275 8.89 13.26 23.41
C GLY A 275 9.31 12.50 22.16
N ILE A 276 10.56 12.02 22.10
CA ILE A 276 11.05 11.16 21.01
C ILE A 276 10.25 9.85 20.94
N GLY A 277 10.02 9.20 22.08
CA GLY A 277 9.23 7.97 22.17
C GLY A 277 7.81 8.13 21.63
N VAL A 278 7.11 9.20 22.02
CA VAL A 278 5.75 9.49 21.57
C VAL A 278 5.73 9.81 20.08
N PHE A 279 6.66 10.64 19.62
CA PHE A 279 6.76 10.99 18.19
C PHE A 279 7.01 9.75 17.32
N VAL A 280 7.96 8.90 17.71
CA VAL A 280 8.26 7.67 16.96
C VAL A 280 7.06 6.73 17.00
N LEU A 281 6.41 6.54 18.16
CA LEU A 281 5.22 5.69 18.27
C LEU A 281 4.09 6.17 17.36
N LEU A 282 3.82 7.48 17.29
CA LEU A 282 2.80 8.04 16.40
C LEU A 282 3.16 7.83 14.93
N LEU A 283 4.41 8.08 14.55
CA LEU A 283 4.88 7.87 13.18
C LEU A 283 4.84 6.38 12.78
N ASP A 284 5.17 5.49 13.70
CA ASP A 284 5.13 4.04 13.55
C ASP A 284 3.69 3.53 13.37
N ILE A 285 2.76 3.97 14.23
CA ILE A 285 1.32 3.65 14.11
C ILE A 285 0.77 4.10 12.76
N VAL A 286 1.04 5.34 12.34
CA VAL A 286 0.58 5.83 11.03
C VAL A 286 1.18 5.00 9.90
N SER A 287 2.47 4.68 9.97
CA SER A 287 3.15 3.85 8.96
C SER A 287 2.56 2.44 8.90
N LEU A 288 2.28 1.83 10.04
CA LEU A 288 1.70 0.50 10.15
C LEU A 288 0.26 0.48 9.63
N LEU A 289 -0.55 1.50 9.89
CA LEU A 289 -1.90 1.60 9.35
C LEU A 289 -1.88 1.68 7.82
N LEU A 290 -1.00 2.50 7.25
CA LEU A 290 -0.87 2.66 5.80
C LEU A 290 -0.35 1.38 5.12
N LEU A 291 0.73 0.80 5.65
CA LEU A 291 1.34 -0.42 5.10
C LEU A 291 0.50 -1.66 5.38
N GLY A 292 -0.13 -1.74 6.55
CA GLY A 292 -1.04 -2.82 6.92
C GLY A 292 -2.28 -2.84 6.04
N HIS A 293 -2.89 -1.68 5.77
CA HIS A 293 -3.99 -1.58 4.79
C HIS A 293 -3.54 -2.04 3.40
N LEU A 294 -2.36 -1.61 2.94
CA LEU A 294 -1.80 -2.05 1.66
C LEU A 294 -1.53 -3.57 1.64
N LEU A 295 -0.99 -4.13 2.72
CA LEU A 295 -0.70 -5.56 2.85
C LEU A 295 -1.99 -6.39 2.78
N ILE A 296 -3.01 -5.99 3.55
CA ILE A 296 -4.33 -6.64 3.53
C ILE A 296 -4.95 -6.56 2.15
N PHE A 297 -4.86 -5.41 1.49
CA PHE A 297 -5.37 -5.24 0.14
C PHE A 297 -4.66 -6.18 -0.86
N HIS A 298 -3.34 -6.30 -0.82
CA HIS A 298 -2.62 -7.24 -1.69
C HIS A 298 -2.90 -8.71 -1.34
N LEU A 299 -3.09 -9.06 -0.07
CA LEU A 299 -3.54 -10.39 0.34
C LEU A 299 -4.93 -10.70 -0.25
N TYR A 300 -5.85 -9.75 -0.20
CA TYR A 300 -7.16 -9.86 -0.83
C TYR A 300 -7.06 -10.06 -2.35
N LEU A 301 -6.23 -9.27 -3.03
CA LEU A 301 -6.03 -9.40 -4.48
C LEU A 301 -5.45 -10.77 -4.87
N MET A 302 -4.49 -11.29 -4.11
CA MET A 302 -3.93 -12.62 -4.32
C MET A 302 -4.98 -13.71 -4.13
N ALA A 303 -5.84 -13.60 -3.10
CA ALA A 303 -6.95 -14.52 -2.90
C ALA A 303 -7.95 -14.52 -4.07
N LYS A 304 -8.11 -13.38 -4.75
CA LYS A 304 -8.94 -13.23 -5.95
C LYS A 304 -8.21 -13.49 -7.27
N LYS A 305 -6.90 -13.74 -7.24
CA LYS A 305 -6.03 -13.89 -8.44
C LYS A 305 -6.11 -12.69 -9.39
N LEU A 306 -6.26 -11.48 -8.85
CA LEU A 306 -6.33 -10.22 -9.60
C LEU A 306 -5.08 -9.38 -9.36
N SER A 307 -4.72 -8.55 -10.34
CA SER A 307 -3.80 -7.42 -10.12
C SER A 307 -4.57 -6.19 -9.62
N THR A 308 -3.86 -5.23 -9.03
CA THR A 308 -4.43 -3.93 -8.65
C THR A 308 -5.03 -3.21 -9.86
N PHE A 309 -4.37 -3.30 -11.02
CA PHE A 309 -4.87 -2.74 -12.27
C PHE A 309 -6.20 -3.39 -12.68
N ASP A 310 -6.30 -4.71 -12.63
CA ASP A 310 -7.52 -5.44 -13.00
C ASP A 310 -8.68 -5.06 -12.08
N TYR A 311 -8.43 -5.02 -10.77
CA TYR A 311 -9.43 -4.60 -9.78
C TYR A 311 -9.95 -3.17 -10.05
N MET A 312 -9.04 -2.21 -10.26
CA MET A 312 -9.40 -0.82 -10.49
C MET A 312 -10.11 -0.60 -11.84
N THR A 313 -9.79 -1.39 -12.86
CA THR A 313 -10.42 -1.26 -14.19
C THR A 313 -11.80 -1.92 -14.23
N GLN A 314 -11.98 -3.07 -13.57
CA GLN A 314 -13.29 -3.70 -13.41
C GLN A 314 -14.26 -2.79 -12.64
N GLY A 315 -13.80 -2.15 -11.56
CA GLY A 315 -14.63 -1.20 -10.80
C GLY A 315 -15.14 -0.04 -11.65
N ARG A 316 -14.30 0.53 -12.53
CA ARG A 316 -14.70 1.61 -13.45
C ARG A 316 -15.70 1.14 -14.50
N GLN A 317 -15.51 -0.07 -15.03
CA GLN A 317 -16.42 -0.65 -15.99
C GLN A 317 -17.80 -0.94 -15.39
N GLN A 318 -17.89 -1.31 -14.10
CA GLN A 318 -19.18 -1.51 -13.43
C GLN A 318 -19.89 -0.20 -13.07
N GLN A 319 -19.15 0.90 -12.87
CA GLN A 319 -19.73 2.21 -12.59
C GLN A 319 -20.26 2.89 -13.86
N THR A 320 -19.70 2.59 -15.03
CA THR A 320 -20.07 3.27 -16.30
C THR A 320 -21.54 2.99 -16.71
N PRO A 321 -22.04 1.73 -16.71
CA PRO A 321 -23.44 1.41 -16.99
C PRO A 321 -24.41 1.98 -15.95
N LYS A 322 -24.01 2.01 -14.67
CA LYS A 322 -24.83 2.56 -13.59
C LYS A 322 -25.01 4.07 -13.74
N ALA A 323 -23.94 4.79 -14.05
CA ALA A 323 -23.99 6.23 -14.28
C ALA A 323 -24.75 6.59 -15.57
N SER A 324 -24.69 5.77 -16.62
CA SER A 324 -25.50 5.98 -17.83
C SER A 324 -26.97 5.69 -17.59
N ALA A 325 -27.31 4.62 -16.86
CA ALA A 325 -28.70 4.29 -16.51
C ALA A 325 -29.33 5.34 -15.59
N GLU A 326 -28.60 5.83 -14.58
CA GLU A 326 -29.08 6.89 -13.69
C GLU A 326 -29.28 8.23 -14.42
N LYS A 327 -28.42 8.53 -15.42
CA LYS A 327 -28.56 9.72 -16.26
C LYS A 327 -29.75 9.61 -17.23
N GLU A 328 -30.01 8.42 -17.76
CA GLU A 328 -31.17 8.13 -18.63
C GLU A 328 -32.48 8.22 -17.82
N GLU A 329 -32.51 7.67 -16.61
CA GLU A 329 -33.65 7.75 -15.69
C GLU A 329 -33.95 9.20 -15.26
N LEU A 330 -32.91 10.00 -14.98
CA LEU A 330 -33.06 11.44 -14.67
C LEU A 330 -33.53 12.25 -15.89
N SER A 331 -33.08 11.90 -17.10
CA SER A 331 -33.54 12.55 -18.34
C SER A 331 -35.01 12.22 -18.65
N PHE A 332 -35.46 11.01 -18.31
CA PHE A 332 -36.85 10.60 -18.46
C PHE A 332 -37.77 11.34 -17.46
N GLN A 333 -37.31 11.55 -16.22
CA GLN A 333 -38.06 12.29 -15.20
C GLN A 333 -38.15 13.80 -15.47
N THR A 334 -37.14 14.39 -16.11
CA THR A 334 -37.10 15.83 -16.44
C THR A 334 -37.68 16.15 -17.82
N GLY A 335 -37.93 15.13 -18.66
CA GLY A 335 -38.43 15.26 -20.02
C GLY A 335 -39.95 15.26 -20.18
N PHE A 336 -40.74 15.18 -19.11
CA PHE A 336 -42.19 15.38 -19.21
C PHE A 336 -42.50 16.88 -19.36
N PRO A 337 -43.15 17.33 -20.45
CA PRO A 337 -43.64 18.69 -20.53
C PRO A 337 -44.70 18.87 -19.44
N GLN A 338 -44.53 19.89 -18.59
CA GLN A 338 -45.64 20.41 -17.79
C GLN A 338 -46.70 20.89 -18.77
N SER A 339 -47.69 20.04 -19.04
CA SER A 339 -48.91 20.44 -19.72
C SER A 339 -49.61 21.47 -18.84
N PHE A 340 -49.60 22.72 -19.30
CA PHE A 340 -50.53 23.74 -18.88
C PHE A 340 -51.96 23.20 -19.01
N THR A 341 -52.68 23.16 -17.89
CA THR A 341 -54.06 23.68 -17.70
C THR A 341 -54.38 23.65 -16.23
#